data_AF-A0A962PR20-F1
#
_entry.id   AF-A0A962PR20-F1
#
_cell.length_a   1.000
_cell.length_b   1.000
_cell.length_c   1.000
_cell.angle_alpha   90.00
_cell.angle_beta   90.00
_cell.angle_gamma   90.00
#
_symmetry.space_group_name_H-M   'P 1'
#
loop_
_entity.id
_entity.type
_entity.pdbx_description
1 polymer ?
#
loop_
_entity_poly.entity_id
_entity_poly.type
_entity_poly.pdbx_seq_one_letter_code
_entity_poly.pdbx_strand_id
1 'polypeptide(L)'
;MTDLVLESLELAAENIDDIVPPVYKSYFDRCPGSEALMSHIDNLVRGKMLDEVLRLVMKESYEGEQQYLDFEVNNHKLAYSVEPHMYGNLLAALRDVIRDAAGDGWTDAHEQAWDDRIALLTSEITART
;
A
#
# COMPACT_ATOMS: atom_id res chain seq x y z
N MET A 1 -19.93 10.80 -6.83
CA MET A 1 -18.75 10.48 -7.65
C MET A 1 -18.24 9.16 -7.13
N THR A 2 -17.94 8.20 -8.00
CA THR A 2 -17.41 6.88 -7.58
C THR A 2 -15.97 7.05 -7.14
N ASP A 3 -15.57 6.43 -6.02
CA ASP A 3 -14.15 6.36 -5.63
C ASP A 3 -13.48 5.30 -6.53
N LEU A 4 -12.67 5.78 -7.48
CA LEU A 4 -11.99 4.94 -8.46
C LEU A 4 -10.97 3.99 -7.82
N VAL A 5 -10.42 4.31 -6.64
CA VAL A 5 -9.56 3.37 -5.91
C VAL A 5 -10.39 2.17 -5.45
N LEU A 6 -11.59 2.41 -4.91
CA LEU A 6 -12.49 1.32 -4.50
C LEU A 6 -12.99 0.50 -5.67
N GLU A 7 -13.42 1.16 -6.75
CA GLU A 7 -13.85 0.49 -7.98
C GLU A 7 -12.76 -0.44 -8.54
N SER A 8 -11.51 0.03 -8.56
CA SER A 8 -10.39 -0.81 -9.03
C SER A 8 -10.10 -2.02 -8.14
N LEU A 9 -10.35 -1.92 -6.83
CA LEU A 9 -10.23 -3.04 -5.90
C LEU A 9 -11.34 -4.08 -6.13
N GLU A 10 -12.56 -3.63 -6.43
CA GLU A 10 -13.67 -4.49 -6.82
C GLU A 10 -13.38 -5.23 -8.13
N LEU A 11 -12.86 -4.52 -9.15
CA LEU A 11 -12.43 -5.12 -10.41
C LEU A 11 -11.31 -6.14 -10.23
N ALA A 12 -10.31 -5.85 -9.39
CA ALA A 12 -9.24 -6.79 -9.11
C ALA A 12 -9.77 -8.06 -8.43
N ALA A 13 -10.71 -7.93 -7.48
CA ALA A 13 -11.28 -9.06 -6.75
C ALA A 13 -12.01 -10.07 -7.64
N GLU A 14 -12.38 -9.70 -8.88
CA GLU A 14 -12.94 -10.65 -9.85
C GLU A 14 -11.89 -11.62 -10.42
N ASN A 15 -10.60 -11.26 -10.36
CA ASN A 15 -9.51 -11.95 -11.05
C ASN A 15 -8.39 -12.44 -10.11
N ILE A 16 -8.37 -12.01 -8.85
CA ILE A 16 -7.37 -12.45 -7.86
C ILE A 16 -7.96 -12.67 -6.47
N ASP A 17 -7.77 -13.89 -5.94
CA ASP A 17 -8.26 -14.28 -4.60
C ASP A 17 -7.34 -13.77 -3.46
N ASP A 18 -6.02 -13.81 -3.68
CA ASP A 18 -5.01 -13.43 -2.68
C ASP A 18 -3.95 -12.54 -3.31
N ILE A 19 -3.97 -11.26 -2.93
CA ILE A 19 -3.01 -10.25 -3.39
C ILE A 19 -1.71 -10.24 -2.56
N VAL A 20 -1.66 -10.90 -1.39
CA VAL A 20 -0.51 -10.79 -0.48
C VAL A 20 0.78 -11.29 -1.14
N PRO A 21 0.85 -12.51 -1.71
CA PRO A 21 2.08 -12.98 -2.37
C PRO A 21 2.56 -12.09 -3.52
N PRO A 22 1.73 -11.70 -4.51
CA PRO A 22 2.20 -10.86 -5.62
C PRO A 22 2.56 -9.44 -5.20
N VAL A 23 1.88 -8.84 -4.22
CA VAL A 23 2.24 -7.50 -3.73
C VAL A 23 3.61 -7.50 -3.09
N TYR A 24 3.89 -8.45 -2.20
CA TYR A 24 5.23 -8.53 -1.58
C TYR A 24 6.31 -8.90 -2.58
N LYS A 25 6.01 -9.77 -3.56
CA LYS A 25 6.95 -10.03 -4.65
C LYS A 25 7.29 -8.76 -5.43
N SER A 26 6.28 -8.02 -5.89
CA SER A 26 6.45 -6.76 -6.62
C SER A 26 7.22 -5.73 -5.79
N TYR A 27 6.91 -5.65 -4.49
CA TYR A 27 7.58 -4.75 -3.56
C TYR A 27 9.07 -5.08 -3.38
N PHE A 28 9.42 -6.35 -3.19
CA PHE A 28 10.81 -6.78 -2.99
C PHE A 28 11.65 -6.63 -4.27
N ASP A 29 11.06 -6.92 -5.44
CA ASP A 29 11.71 -6.68 -6.73
C ASP A 29 12.02 -5.18 -6.93
N ARG A 30 11.13 -4.30 -6.45
CA ARG A 30 11.25 -2.83 -6.56
C ARG A 30 12.16 -2.20 -5.49
N CYS A 31 12.20 -2.76 -4.29
CA CYS A 31 12.94 -2.22 -3.16
C CYS A 31 13.73 -3.34 -2.44
N PRO A 32 14.90 -3.78 -2.97
CA PRO A 32 15.62 -4.92 -2.42
C PRO A 32 15.99 -4.81 -0.93
N GLY A 33 16.15 -3.59 -0.41
CA GLY A 33 16.39 -3.35 1.02
C GLY A 33 15.22 -3.80 1.92
N SER A 34 13.99 -3.77 1.41
CA SER A 34 12.82 -4.19 2.19
C SER A 34 12.71 -5.71 2.34
N GLU A 35 13.17 -6.49 1.36
CA GLU A 35 13.20 -7.95 1.46
C GLU A 35 14.07 -8.42 2.62
N ALA A 36 15.26 -7.81 2.77
CA ALA A 36 16.17 -8.11 3.87
C ALA A 36 15.54 -7.79 5.23
N LEU A 37 14.90 -6.62 5.37
CA LEU A 37 14.21 -6.20 6.60
C LEU A 37 13.04 -7.13 6.95
N MET A 38 12.30 -7.60 5.94
CA MET A 38 11.09 -8.40 6.13
C MET A 38 11.33 -9.91 6.10
N SER A 39 12.58 -10.36 5.95
CA SER A 39 12.96 -11.77 5.81
C SER A 39 12.50 -12.67 6.96
N HIS A 40 12.34 -12.12 8.15
CA HIS A 40 11.90 -12.81 9.37
C HIS A 40 10.39 -12.68 9.65
N ILE A 41 9.67 -11.90 8.84
CA ILE A 41 8.24 -11.69 9.01
C ILE A 41 7.49 -12.79 8.26
N ASP A 42 6.66 -13.56 8.98
CA ASP A 42 5.85 -14.61 8.39
C ASP A 42 4.71 -14.07 7.51
N ASN A 43 4.13 -14.95 6.70
CA ASN A 43 3.07 -14.60 5.76
C ASN A 43 1.79 -14.10 6.45
N LEU A 44 1.50 -14.56 7.68
CA LEU A 44 0.33 -14.12 8.42
C LEU A 44 0.47 -12.67 8.87
N VAL A 45 1.65 -12.30 9.38
CA VAL A 45 1.95 -10.91 9.77
C VAL A 45 1.99 -10.01 8.52
N ARG A 46 2.55 -10.49 7.41
CA ARG A 46 2.49 -9.79 6.11
C ARG A 46 1.06 -9.53 5.64
N GLY A 47 0.17 -10.51 5.76
CA GLY A 47 -1.26 -10.32 5.46
C GLY A 47 -1.86 -9.21 6.32
N LYS A 48 -1.65 -9.24 7.64
CA LYS A 48 -2.15 -8.20 8.55
C LYS A 48 -1.62 -6.80 8.25
N MET A 49 -0.34 -6.69 7.86
CA MET A 49 0.21 -5.40 7.42
C MET A 49 -0.46 -4.91 6.14
N LEU A 50 -0.71 -5.81 5.18
CA LEU A 50 -1.39 -5.43 3.96
C LEU A 50 -2.86 -5.07 4.20
N ASP A 51 -3.54 -5.70 5.15
CA ASP A 51 -4.91 -5.31 5.57
C ASP A 51 -4.95 -3.85 6.06
N GLU A 52 -3.96 -3.43 6.85
CA GLU A 52 -3.87 -2.04 7.31
C GLU A 52 -3.54 -1.08 6.16
N VAL A 53 -2.68 -1.49 5.22
CA VAL A 53 -2.41 -0.71 4.01
C VAL A 53 -3.70 -0.54 3.20
N LEU A 54 -4.47 -1.62 2.98
CA LEU A 54 -5.77 -1.58 2.30
C LEU A 54 -6.73 -0.61 3.00
N ARG A 55 -6.87 -0.72 4.32
CA ARG A 55 -7.72 0.20 5.12
C ARG A 55 -7.34 1.66 4.92
N LEU A 56 -6.05 1.97 4.86
CA LEU A 56 -5.55 3.34 4.65
C LEU A 56 -5.71 3.82 3.21
N VAL A 57 -5.48 2.97 2.20
CA VAL A 57 -5.66 3.38 0.80
C VAL A 57 -7.12 3.47 0.41
N MET A 58 -8.06 2.87 1.15
CA MET A 58 -9.50 3.03 0.95
C MET A 58 -10.05 4.37 1.50
N LYS A 59 -9.24 5.15 2.23
CA LYS A 59 -9.65 6.44 2.79
C LYS A 59 -9.36 7.60 1.84
N GLU A 60 -10.35 8.45 1.62
CA GLU A 60 -10.17 9.73 0.89
C GLU A 60 -9.51 10.82 1.75
N SER A 61 -9.51 10.66 3.08
CA SER A 61 -8.91 11.58 4.05
C SER A 61 -8.40 10.81 5.27
N TYR A 62 -7.32 11.33 5.87
CA TYR A 62 -6.68 10.79 7.08
C TYR A 62 -7.06 11.57 8.35
N GLU A 63 -8.13 12.37 8.30
CA GLU A 63 -8.70 12.97 9.50
C GLU A 63 -9.11 11.87 10.50
N GLY A 64 -8.61 11.94 11.74
CA GLY A 64 -8.81 10.94 12.78
C GLY A 64 -7.78 9.82 12.80
N GLU A 65 -6.87 9.74 11.83
CA GLU A 65 -5.81 8.73 11.78
C GLU A 65 -4.50 9.19 12.42
N GLN A 66 -4.43 10.43 12.94
CA GLN A 66 -3.16 11.05 13.33
C GLN A 66 -2.41 10.23 14.38
N GLN A 67 -3.08 9.85 15.48
CA GLN A 67 -2.46 9.07 16.55
C GLN A 67 -1.97 7.69 16.07
N TYR A 68 -2.73 7.07 15.17
CA TYR A 68 -2.37 5.79 14.59
C TYR A 68 -1.14 5.92 13.69
N LEU A 69 -1.14 6.88 12.77
CA LEU A 69 -0.02 7.14 11.86
C LEU A 69 1.24 7.57 12.63
N ASP A 70 1.11 8.40 13.67
CA ASP A 70 2.23 8.79 14.53
C ASP A 70 2.84 7.57 15.23
N PHE A 71 2.01 6.68 15.77
CA PHE A 71 2.48 5.45 16.40
C PHE A 71 3.16 4.51 15.40
N GLU A 72 2.51 4.21 14.29
CA GLU A 72 3.01 3.26 13.29
C GLU A 72 4.29 3.74 12.62
N VAL A 73 4.38 5.01 12.23
CA VAL A 73 5.60 5.56 11.59
C VAL A 73 6.77 5.55 12.58
N ASN A 74 6.54 5.95 13.84
CA ASN A 74 7.59 5.90 14.86
C ASN A 74 8.03 4.46 15.17
N ASN A 75 7.08 3.52 15.27
CA ASN A 75 7.39 2.12 15.52
C ASN A 75 8.20 1.51 14.35
N HIS A 76 7.75 1.72 13.11
CA HIS A 76 8.46 1.28 11.92
C HIS A 76 9.87 1.86 11.81
N LYS A 77 10.05 3.15 12.10
CA LYS A 77 11.37 3.80 12.09
C LYS A 77 12.28 3.28 13.20
N LEU A 78 11.80 3.29 14.46
CA LEU A 78 12.63 3.05 15.63
C LEU A 78 12.89 1.56 15.91
N ALA A 79 11.88 0.72 15.70
CA ALA A 79 11.99 -0.72 15.98
C ALA A 79 12.47 -1.52 14.77
N TYR A 80 12.11 -1.09 13.55
CA TYR A 80 12.32 -1.88 12.34
C TYR A 80 13.20 -1.22 11.28
N SER A 81 13.73 -0.02 11.56
CA SER A 81 14.62 0.73 10.65
C SER A 81 14.02 0.95 9.25
N VAL A 82 12.69 1.07 9.16
CA VAL A 82 12.01 1.35 7.88
C VAL A 82 12.33 2.79 7.46
N GLU A 83 12.67 2.95 6.19
CA GLU A 83 12.99 4.25 5.60
C GLU A 83 11.78 4.83 4.85
N PRO A 84 11.63 6.16 4.74
CA PRO A 84 10.45 6.79 4.13
C PRO A 84 10.12 6.30 2.71
N HIS A 85 11.15 6.03 1.89
CA HIS A 85 10.96 5.57 0.52
C HIS A 85 10.32 4.17 0.44
N MET A 86 10.43 3.35 1.49
CA MET A 86 9.91 1.98 1.52
C MET A 86 8.36 1.97 1.46
N TYR A 87 7.70 2.93 2.10
CA TYR A 87 6.24 3.06 2.07
C TYR A 87 5.72 3.32 0.65
N GLY A 88 6.31 4.29 -0.06
CA GLY A 88 5.92 4.60 -1.43
C GLY A 88 6.13 3.40 -2.38
N ASN A 89 7.19 2.62 -2.17
CA ASN A 89 7.44 1.41 -2.96
C ASN A 89 6.44 0.29 -2.68
N LEU A 90 6.01 0.09 -1.43
CA LEU A 90 4.96 -0.89 -1.10
C LEU A 90 3.61 -0.48 -1.70
N LEU A 91 3.26 0.80 -1.59
CA LEU A 91 2.01 1.33 -2.15
C LEU A 91 1.98 1.25 -3.68
N ALA A 92 3.10 1.55 -4.34
CA ALA A 92 3.22 1.38 -5.79
C ALA A 92 3.11 -0.09 -6.20
N ALA A 93 3.72 -1.00 -5.44
CA ALA A 93 3.59 -2.44 -5.68
C ALA A 93 2.14 -2.93 -5.53
N LEU A 94 1.41 -2.43 -4.52
CA LEU A 94 -0.02 -2.70 -4.37
C LEU A 94 -0.81 -2.22 -5.59
N ARG A 95 -0.66 -0.94 -5.97
CA ARG A 95 -1.33 -0.36 -7.16
C ARG A 95 -1.06 -1.19 -8.42
N ASP A 96 0.20 -1.56 -8.66
CA ASP A 96 0.56 -2.32 -9.85
C ASP A 96 -0.12 -3.70 -9.88
N VAL A 97 -0.21 -4.39 -8.73
CA VAL A 97 -0.93 -5.67 -8.64
C VAL A 97 -2.43 -5.50 -8.86
N ILE A 98 -3.04 -4.45 -8.31
CA ILE A 98 -4.46 -4.15 -8.53
C ILE A 98 -4.73 -3.80 -9.99
N ARG A 99 -3.88 -2.98 -10.63
CA ARG A 99 -3.96 -2.66 -12.05
C ARG A 99 -3.92 -3.93 -12.90
N ASP A 100 -2.92 -4.76 -12.66
CA ASP A 100 -2.71 -5.97 -13.47
C ASP A 100 -3.87 -6.97 -13.27
N ALA A 101 -4.47 -7.04 -12.08
CA ALA A 101 -5.65 -7.86 -11.78
C ALA A 101 -6.96 -7.27 -12.34
N ALA A 102 -7.12 -5.95 -12.35
CA ALA A 102 -8.29 -5.29 -12.95
C ALA A 102 -8.32 -5.42 -14.48
N GLY A 103 -7.17 -5.68 -15.11
CA GLY A 103 -7.05 -5.97 -16.54
C GLY A 103 -7.62 -4.86 -17.41
N ASP A 104 -8.45 -5.23 -18.40
CA ASP A 104 -9.08 -4.29 -19.34
C ASP A 104 -10.02 -3.27 -18.67
N GLY A 105 -10.41 -3.49 -17.41
CA GLY A 105 -11.22 -2.55 -16.62
C GLY A 105 -10.42 -1.37 -16.06
N TRP A 106 -9.08 -1.44 -16.01
CA TRP A 106 -8.25 -0.34 -15.58
C TRP A 106 -8.22 0.79 -16.61
N THR A 107 -8.23 2.04 -16.15
CA THR A 107 -8.27 3.23 -17.01
C THR A 107 -7.28 4.28 -16.52
N ASP A 108 -6.99 5.29 -17.35
CA ASP A 108 -6.15 6.42 -16.94
C ASP A 108 -6.72 7.17 -15.71
N ALA A 109 -8.04 7.14 -15.52
CA ALA A 109 -8.67 7.73 -14.35
C ALA A 109 -8.38 6.90 -13.08
N HIS A 110 -8.34 5.57 -13.18
CA HIS A 110 -7.91 4.69 -12.09
C HIS A 110 -6.45 4.96 -11.73
N GLU A 111 -5.56 5.05 -12.73
CA GLU A 111 -4.14 5.36 -12.52
C GLU A 111 -3.97 6.69 -11.76
N GLN A 112 -4.61 7.76 -12.22
CA GLN A 112 -4.53 9.07 -11.57
C GLN A 112 -5.08 9.04 -10.14
N ALA A 113 -6.20 8.36 -9.90
CA ALA A 113 -6.79 8.26 -8.56
C ALA A 113 -5.86 7.54 -7.58
N TRP A 114 -5.17 6.49 -8.03
CA TRP A 114 -4.16 5.82 -7.22
C TRP A 114 -2.93 6.69 -6.97
N ASP A 115 -2.44 7.39 -7.99
CA ASP A 115 -1.29 8.30 -7.83
C ASP A 115 -1.61 9.40 -6.80
N ASP A 116 -2.81 9.97 -6.85
CA ASP A 116 -3.27 10.97 -5.89
C ASP A 116 -3.40 10.37 -4.47
N ARG A 117 -3.96 9.16 -4.34
CA ARG A 117 -4.10 8.45 -3.05
C ARG A 117 -2.74 8.15 -2.42
N ILE A 118 -1.80 7.65 -3.23
CA ILE A 118 -0.43 7.35 -2.78
C ILE A 118 0.28 8.65 -2.38
N ALA A 119 0.17 9.71 -3.18
CA ALA A 119 0.76 11.01 -2.86
C ALA A 119 0.23 11.57 -1.53
N LEU A 120 -1.09 11.46 -1.29
CA LEU A 120 -1.71 11.90 -0.05
C LEU A 120 -1.19 11.10 1.16
N LEU A 121 -1.22 9.76 1.09
CA LEU A 121 -0.77 8.91 2.20
C LEU A 121 0.72 9.09 2.49
N THR A 122 1.55 9.15 1.45
CA THR A 122 3.00 9.35 1.63
C THR A 122 3.33 10.73 2.17
N SER A 123 2.54 11.76 1.83
CA SER A 123 2.64 13.09 2.46
C SER A 123 2.34 13.03 3.96
N GLU A 124 1.28 12.32 4.37
CA GLU A 124 0.99 12.11 5.79
C GLU A 124 2.13 11.38 6.50
N ILE A 125 2.67 10.32 5.91
CA ILE A 125 3.78 9.57 6.50
C ILE A 125 5.02 10.46 6.64
N THR A 126 5.38 11.21 5.60
CA THR A 126 6.59 12.06 5.58
C THR A 126 6.50 13.21 6.58
N ALA A 127 5.29 13.72 6.85
CA ALA A 127 5.09 14.75 7.88
C ALA A 127 5.46 14.29 9.30
N ARG A 128 5.69 12.97 9.50
CA ARG A 128 5.94 12.33 10.79
C ARG A 128 7.32 11.69 10.92
N THR A 129 8.12 11.68 9.85
CA THR A 129 9.48 11.09 9.81
C THR A 129 10.56 12.09 10.16
#